data_AF-A0A7I8ZJ00-F1
#
_entry.id   AF-A0A7I8ZJ00-F1
#
_cell.length_a   1.000
_cell.length_b   1.000
_cell.length_c   1.000
_cell.angle_alpha   90.00
_cell.angle_beta   90.00
_cell.angle_gamma   90.00
#
_symmetry.space_group_name_H-M   'P 1'
#
loop_
_entity.id
_entity.type
_entity.pdbx_description
1 polymer ?
#
loop_
_entity_poly.entity_id
_entity_poly.type
_entity_poly.pdbx_seq_one_letter_code
_entity_poly.pdbx_strand_id
1 'polypeptide(L)' 'MLKTDALLYFGSKTKLAQAAGIRLASLYSWKGDLVPEGRAMRLA' A
#
# COMPACT_ATOMS: atom_id res chain seq x y z
N MET A 1 -2.72 -9.29 0.50
CA MET A 1 -2.50 -8.54 -0.76
C MET A 1 -1.01 -8.31 -0.97
N LEU A 2 -0.48 -8.67 -2.14
CA LEU A 2 0.88 -8.29 -2.53
C LEU A 2 0.94 -6.78 -2.84
N LYS A 3 2.08 -6.15 -2.58
CA LYS A 3 2.30 -4.72 -2.88
C LYS A 3 2.19 -4.43 -4.37
N THR A 4 2.62 -5.37 -5.20
CA THR A 4 2.49 -5.30 -6.66
C THR A 4 1.04 -5.28 -7.09
N ASP A 5 0.20 -6.17 -6.54
CA ASP A 5 -1.23 -6.18 -6.84
C ASP A 5 -1.91 -4.89 -6.37
N ALA A 6 -1.53 -4.40 -5.18
CA ALA A 6 -2.00 -3.12 -4.67
C ALA A 6 -1.59 -1.98 -5.60
N LEU A 7 -0.33 -1.96 -6.05
CA LEU A 7 0.18 -0.95 -6.94
C LEU A 7 -0.50 -0.98 -8.32
N LEU A 8 -0.79 -2.17 -8.84
CA LEU A 8 -1.54 -2.37 -10.08
C LEU A 8 -2.99 -1.89 -9.92
N TYR A 9 -3.64 -2.23 -8.82
CA TYR A 9 -5.02 -1.84 -8.54
C TYR A 9 -5.19 -0.33 -8.39
N PHE A 10 -4.34 0.31 -7.59
CA PHE A 10 -4.40 1.77 -7.38
C PHE A 10 -3.71 2.56 -8.50
N GLY A 11 -2.92 1.90 -9.36
CA GLY A 11 -2.22 2.47 -10.50
C GLY A 11 -1.03 3.38 -10.17
N SER A 12 -0.94 3.89 -8.94
CA SER A 12 0.21 4.70 -8.49
C SER A 12 0.51 4.53 -7.01
N LYS A 13 1.79 4.71 -6.65
CA LYS A 13 2.26 4.65 -5.26
C LYS A 13 1.60 5.74 -4.39
N THR A 14 1.27 6.89 -4.97
CA THR A 14 0.56 7.99 -4.29
C THR A 14 -0.88 7.61 -3.98
N LYS A 15 -1.61 7.03 -4.94
CA LYS A 15 -2.99 6.55 -4.73
C LYS A 15 -3.04 5.42 -3.71
N LEU A 16 -2.10 4.48 -3.80
CA LEU A 16 -1.94 3.41 -2.82
C LEU A 16 -1.67 3.96 -1.41
N ALA A 17 -0.80 4.96 -1.28
CA ALA A 17 -0.51 5.59 0.00
C ALA A 17 -1.74 6.31 0.58
N GLN A 18 -2.51 7.02 -0.26
CA GLN A 18 -3.76 7.66 0.16
C GLN A 18 -4.80 6.63 0.60
N ALA A 19 -5.01 5.56 -0.17
CA ALA A 19 -5.94 4.48 0.17
C ALA A 19 -5.54 3.76 1.47
N ALA A 20 -4.24 3.56 1.70
CA ALA A 20 -3.72 3.01 2.95
C ALA A 20 -3.73 4.01 4.12
N GLY A 21 -4.10 5.27 3.89
CA GLY A 21 -4.15 6.34 4.88
C GLY A 21 -2.77 6.74 5.43
N ILE A 22 -1.74 6.70 4.59
CA ILE A 22 -0.34 6.89 4.98
C ILE A 22 0.35 7.95 4.12
N ARG A 23 1.49 8.45 4.59
CA ARG A 23 2.37 9.26 3.75
C ARG A 23 3.11 8.38 2.75
N LEU A 24 3.42 8.93 1.58
CA LEU A 24 4.19 8.24 0.53
C LEU A 24 5.55 7.74 1.04
N ALA A 25 6.24 8.53 1.85
CA ALA A 25 7.50 8.12 2.49
C ALA A 25 7.35 6.82 3.32
N SER A 26 6.22 6.66 4.00
CA SER A 26 5.92 5.45 4.78
C SER A 26 5.64 4.22 3.91
N LEU A 27 5.33 4.40 2.63
CA LEU A 27 5.19 3.29 1.67
C LEU A 27 6.56 2.65 1.39
N TYR A 28 7.62 3.46 1.27
CA TYR A 28 8.99 2.97 1.04
C TYR A 28 9.55 2.20 2.24
N SER A 29 9.09 2.53 3.45
CA SER A 29 9.48 1.79 4.66
C SER A 29 8.82 0.42 4.81
N TRP A 30 7.87 0.06 3.95
CA TRP A 30 7.30 -1.29 3.98
C TRP A 30 8.38 -2.29 3.53
N LYS A 31 8.85 -3.13 4.45
CA LYS A 31 9.72 -4.28 4.12
C LYS A 31 8.89 -5.46 3.58
N GLY A 32 9.49 -6.29 2.72
CA GLY A 32 8.85 -7.47 2.11
C GLY A 32 7.95 -7.19 0.89
N ASP A 33 7.25 -8.19 0.39
CA ASP A 33 6.34 -8.05 -0.77
C ASP A 33 4.87 -7.93 -0.39
N LEU A 34 4.55 -8.16 0.87
CA LEU A 34 3.19 -8.10 1.40
C LEU A 34 2.83 -6.72 1.94
N VAL A 35 1.60 -6.30 1.69
CA VAL A 35 1.01 -5.13 2.33
C VAL A 35 0.80 -5.45 3.82
N PRO A 36 1.26 -4.59 4.75
CA PRO A 36 1.08 -4.85 6.19
C PRO A 36 -0.39 -5.08 6.54
N GLU A 37 -0.68 -6.13 7.31
CA GLU A 37 -2.05 -6.58 7.59
C GLU A 37 -2.94 -5.47 8.17
N GLY A 38 -2.42 -4.70 9.13
CA GLY A 38 -3.15 -3.56 9.72
C GLY A 38 -3.48 -2.44 8.71
N ARG A 39 -2.84 -2.41 7.53
CA ARG A 39 -3.16 -1.48 6.44
C ARG A 39 -4.00 -2.14 5.36
N ALA A 40 -3.89 -3.46 5.18
CA ALA A 40 -4.72 -4.23 4.26
C ALA A 40 -6.23 -4.07 4.57
N MET A 41 -6.61 -4.00 5.86
CA MET A 41 -7.99 -3.73 6.27
C MET A 41 -8.56 -2.40 5.76
N ARG A 42 -7.71 -1.40 5.48
CA ARG A 42 -8.13 -0.07 4.99
C ARG A 42 -8.21 0.00 3.46
N LEU A 43 -7.73 -1.05 2.79
CA LEU A 43 -7.67 -1.16 1.33
C LEU A 43 -8.79 -2.07 0.78
N ALA A 44 -9.69 -2.55 1.65
CA ALA A 44 -10.87 -3.35 1.33
C ALA A 44 -12.09 -2.47 1.03
#